data_AF-W0SHM2-F1
#
_entry.id   AF-W0SHM2-F1
#
_cell.length_a   1.000
_cell.length_b   1.000
_cell.length_c   1.000
_cell.angle_alpha   90.00
_cell.angle_beta   90.00
_cell.angle_gamma   90.00
#
_symmetry.space_group_name_H-M   'P 1'
#
loop_
_entity.id
_entity.type
_entity.pdbx_description
1 polymer ?
#
loop_
_entity_poly.entity_id
_entity_poly.type
_entity_poly.pdbx_seq_one_letter_code
_entity_poly.pdbx_strand_id
1 'polypeptide(L)'
;MGVVGVSLFSMVAAFGTVNDAPLADIPRQQVVEQLALPPLTASADNGQSFLREERVQRGDTVMGLLQRLGVDDPAAVGFLKGSASTQSLFRQLSPGKNLTARTGPQGELQTLVFPLNGGKDQALVVERQGDKFSASEQPLSLETQVVMKSAEIRYSLFGASDAAGIPDSVATQLADIFGGDIDFHRDLRKGDRFAVIYESINYLGRPVRSGRILAAEFVNNGKTYRAAWFADPAGGENSSGYYTADGKNIRKAFLRSPLEFSRITSGFTSARFHPVLQKWRAHKGIDYGAPVGTRVKATGNGTVEYVGVQGGYGKVVILRHQSRYTTLYGHLSGFAPGLRRGNRINQGDVIGFVGATGLASGPHLHYEFRVSDVHQNPLAMALPSAPPLLPQQLGLFRAHTEAHLARLDLIRGFSLAQAD
;
A
#
# COMPACT_ATOMS: atom_id res chain seq x y z
N MET A 1 65.27 -51.23 -15.06
CA MET A 1 64.85 -50.14 -15.96
C MET A 1 63.34 -50.18 -16.04
N GLY A 2 62.66 -49.40 -15.21
CA GLY A 2 61.20 -49.45 -15.01
C GLY A 2 60.44 -48.70 -16.09
N VAL A 3 59.37 -49.31 -16.58
CA VAL A 3 58.36 -48.70 -17.44
C VAL A 3 57.54 -47.72 -16.60
N VAL A 4 57.54 -46.45 -16.96
CA VAL A 4 56.60 -45.46 -16.43
C VAL A 4 55.70 -45.03 -17.59
N GLY A 5 54.46 -45.51 -17.56
CA GLY A 5 53.37 -44.97 -18.34
C GLY A 5 52.94 -43.63 -17.75
N VAL A 6 52.77 -42.63 -18.62
CA VAL A 6 52.14 -41.36 -18.25
C VAL A 6 50.81 -41.29 -18.99
N SER A 7 49.72 -41.38 -18.23
CA SER A 7 48.36 -41.20 -18.70
C SER A 7 48.10 -39.72 -19.01
N LEU A 8 47.61 -39.45 -20.22
CA LEU A 8 47.03 -38.18 -20.63
C LEU A 8 45.69 -37.95 -19.91
N PHE A 9 45.62 -36.93 -19.06
CA PHE A 9 44.37 -36.29 -18.69
C PHE A 9 44.48 -34.79 -19.00
N SER A 10 44.08 -34.42 -20.21
CA SER A 10 43.78 -33.03 -20.55
C SER A 10 42.39 -32.67 -19.99
N MET A 11 42.37 -31.94 -18.88
CA MET A 11 41.15 -31.33 -18.35
C MET A 11 40.96 -29.97 -19.03
N VAL A 12 39.96 -29.84 -19.89
CA VAL A 12 39.57 -28.53 -20.44
C VAL A 12 38.57 -27.90 -19.48
N ALA A 13 39.01 -26.89 -18.73
CA ALA A 13 38.11 -26.04 -17.96
C ALA A 13 37.60 -24.92 -18.88
N ALA A 14 36.31 -24.96 -19.22
CA ALA A 14 35.64 -23.85 -19.87
C ALA A 14 35.31 -22.78 -18.83
N PHE A 15 36.09 -21.69 -18.80
CA PHE A 15 35.72 -20.49 -18.04
C PHE A 15 34.74 -19.67 -18.88
N GLY A 16 33.48 -19.66 -18.48
CA GLY A 16 32.50 -18.70 -19.00
C GLY A 16 32.73 -17.35 -18.34
N THR A 17 33.43 -16.44 -19.01
CA THR A 17 33.48 -15.03 -18.62
C THR A 17 32.16 -14.39 -19.05
N VAL A 18 31.30 -14.03 -18.09
CA VAL A 18 30.16 -13.14 -18.36
C VAL A 18 30.77 -11.78 -18.69
N ASN A 19 30.74 -11.40 -19.97
CA ASN A 19 31.02 -10.03 -20.36
C ASN A 19 29.97 -9.15 -19.67
N ASP A 20 30.39 -8.30 -18.73
CA ASP A 20 29.67 -7.08 -18.40
C ASP A 20 29.70 -6.19 -19.65
N ALA A 21 28.79 -6.47 -20.59
CA ALA A 21 28.54 -5.55 -21.67
C ALA A 21 28.04 -4.25 -21.01
N PRO A 22 28.74 -3.11 -21.16
CA PRO A 22 28.20 -1.85 -20.71
C PRO A 22 26.82 -1.70 -21.36
N LEU A 23 25.79 -1.46 -20.55
CA LEU A 23 24.45 -1.14 -21.02
C LEU A 23 24.61 -0.09 -22.10
N ALA A 24 24.26 -0.46 -23.35
CA ALA A 24 24.51 0.38 -24.51
C ALA A 24 24.07 1.81 -24.21
N ASP A 25 24.97 2.76 -24.40
CA ASP A 25 24.65 4.19 -24.39
C ASP A 25 23.62 4.42 -25.49
N ILE A 26 22.34 4.35 -25.13
CA ILE A 26 21.25 4.68 -26.05
C ILE A 26 21.46 6.17 -26.37
N PRO A 27 21.80 6.55 -27.61
CA PRO A 27 22.02 7.94 -27.96
C PRO A 27 20.75 8.72 -27.66
N ARG A 28 20.85 9.66 -26.71
CA ARG A 28 19.71 10.46 -26.24
C ARG A 28 19.68 11.75 -27.03
N GLN A 29 18.56 12.02 -27.70
CA GLN A 29 18.30 13.28 -28.36
C GLN A 29 17.19 14.01 -27.64
N GLN A 30 17.44 15.25 -27.23
CA GLN A 30 16.39 16.13 -26.72
C GLN A 30 15.56 16.61 -27.92
N VAL A 31 14.31 16.15 -28.00
CA VAL A 31 13.33 16.64 -28.97
C VAL A 31 12.40 17.60 -28.24
N VAL A 32 12.45 18.88 -28.59
CA VAL A 32 11.49 19.87 -28.13
C VAL A 32 10.37 19.91 -29.16
N GLU A 33 9.31 19.16 -28.90
CA GLU A 33 8.12 19.17 -29.73
C GLU A 33 7.10 20.12 -29.14
N GLN A 34 6.76 21.17 -29.89
CA GLN A 34 5.70 22.09 -29.51
C GLN A 34 4.37 21.46 -29.94
N LEU A 35 3.70 20.78 -29.01
CA LEU A 35 2.38 20.20 -29.28
C LEU A 35 1.41 21.33 -29.63
N ALA A 36 0.89 21.30 -30.85
CA ALA A 36 -0.18 22.20 -31.25
C ALA A 36 -1.37 21.93 -30.33
N LEU A 37 -1.79 22.95 -29.58
CA LEU A 37 -3.03 22.88 -28.82
C LEU A 37 -4.15 22.55 -29.82
N PRO A 38 -5.00 21.55 -29.54
CA PRO A 38 -6.16 21.32 -30.38
C PRO A 38 -6.93 22.65 -30.50
N PRO A 39 -7.43 23.00 -31.70
CA PRO A 39 -8.21 24.21 -31.86
C PRO A 39 -9.38 24.13 -30.87
N LEU A 40 -9.40 25.04 -29.90
CA LEU A 40 -10.53 25.22 -29.02
C LEU A 40 -11.66 25.75 -29.89
N THR A 41 -12.46 24.84 -30.46
CA THR A 41 -13.79 25.21 -30.91
C THR A 41 -14.53 25.65 -29.67
N ALA A 42 -14.69 26.97 -29.51
CA ALA A 42 -15.65 27.49 -28.57
C ALA A 42 -16.99 26.86 -28.96
N SER A 43 -17.39 25.82 -28.24
CA SER A 43 -18.80 25.44 -28.19
C SER A 43 -19.53 26.74 -27.89
N ALA A 44 -20.58 27.04 -28.66
CA ALA A 44 -21.50 28.12 -28.36
C ALA A 44 -22.24 27.78 -27.07
N ASP A 45 -21.51 27.74 -25.94
CA ASP A 45 -22.09 27.81 -24.63
C ASP A 45 -22.52 29.27 -24.51
N ASN A 46 -23.83 29.49 -24.47
CA ASN A 46 -24.46 30.82 -24.49
C ASN A 46 -24.19 31.60 -23.19
N GLY A 47 -22.99 31.52 -22.61
CA GLY A 47 -22.49 32.39 -21.56
C GLY A 47 -23.31 32.40 -20.27
N GLN A 48 -23.95 31.28 -19.90
CA GLN A 48 -24.87 31.29 -18.76
C GLN A 48 -24.55 30.29 -17.65
N SER A 49 -23.38 29.66 -17.64
CA SER A 49 -22.96 28.93 -16.45
C SER A 49 -21.46 28.97 -16.18
N PHE A 50 -21.10 29.07 -14.90
CA PHE A 50 -19.76 29.14 -14.37
C PHE A 50 -19.51 27.94 -13.48
N LEU A 51 -18.55 27.09 -13.85
CA LEU A 51 -18.09 25.98 -13.04
C LEU A 51 -16.96 26.45 -12.12
N ARG A 52 -17.15 26.28 -10.81
CA ARG A 52 -16.14 26.56 -9.79
C ARG A 52 -15.91 25.32 -8.94
N GLU A 53 -14.68 25.16 -8.47
CA GLU A 53 -14.29 24.09 -7.57
C GLU A 53 -13.49 24.68 -6.41
N GLU A 54 -13.79 24.22 -5.20
CA GLU A 54 -13.13 24.67 -3.98
C GLU A 54 -12.68 23.48 -3.14
N ARG A 55 -11.46 23.59 -2.62
CA ARG A 55 -10.92 22.64 -1.65
C ARG A 55 -11.34 23.05 -0.24
N VAL A 56 -11.88 22.09 0.52
CA VAL A 56 -12.27 22.25 1.91
C VAL A 56 -11.02 22.47 2.76
N GLN A 57 -11.00 23.56 3.50
CA GLN A 57 -9.95 23.97 4.43
C GLN A 57 -10.35 23.65 5.87
N ARG A 58 -9.38 23.72 6.78
CA ARG A 58 -9.64 23.50 8.21
C ARG A 58 -10.51 24.65 8.75
N GLY A 59 -11.68 24.31 9.29
CA GLY A 59 -12.64 25.28 9.83
C GLY A 59 -13.71 25.72 8.83
N ASP A 60 -13.66 25.25 7.58
CA ASP A 60 -14.70 25.56 6.59
C ASP A 60 -16.08 25.04 7.03
N THR A 61 -17.10 25.83 6.71
CA THR A 61 -18.50 25.41 6.79
C THR A 61 -19.05 25.23 5.38
N VAL A 62 -20.12 24.44 5.22
CA VAL A 62 -20.80 24.30 3.92
C VAL A 62 -21.18 25.67 3.35
N MET A 63 -21.63 26.59 4.20
CA MET A 63 -22.06 27.93 3.76
C MET A 63 -20.89 28.79 3.27
N GLY A 64 -19.78 28.80 4.02
CA GLY A 64 -18.58 29.52 3.59
C GLY A 64 -18.02 28.98 2.27
N LEU A 65 -18.12 27.66 2.05
CA LEU A 65 -17.72 27.04 0.79
C LEU A 65 -18.63 27.41 -0.37
N LEU A 66 -19.96 27.43 -0.17
CA LEU A 66 -20.90 27.88 -1.20
C LEU A 66 -20.60 29.33 -1.62
N GLN A 67 -20.30 30.21 -0.68
CA GLN A 67 -19.93 31.59 -0.97
C GLN A 67 -18.62 31.68 -1.78
N ARG A 68 -17.59 30.90 -1.42
CA ARG A 68 -16.33 30.80 -2.20
C ARG A 68 -16.55 30.26 -3.60
N LEU A 69 -17.47 29.31 -3.74
CA LEU A 69 -17.94 28.78 -5.03
C LEU A 69 -18.79 29.77 -5.84
N GLY A 70 -19.04 30.97 -5.31
CA GLY A 70 -19.84 32.02 -5.96
C GLY A 70 -21.31 31.66 -6.05
N VAL A 71 -21.81 30.84 -5.11
CA VAL A 71 -23.23 30.52 -4.98
C VAL A 71 -23.90 31.61 -4.14
N ASP A 72 -24.79 32.36 -4.76
CA ASP A 72 -25.67 33.35 -4.13
C ASP A 72 -27.13 32.97 -4.39
N ASP A 73 -27.60 31.97 -3.65
CA ASP A 73 -28.88 31.33 -3.91
C ASP A 73 -29.56 30.91 -2.58
N PRO A 74 -30.42 31.77 -2.02
CA PRO A 74 -31.11 31.49 -0.75
C PRO A 74 -31.97 30.23 -0.79
N ALA A 75 -32.56 29.89 -1.96
CA ALA A 75 -33.36 28.69 -2.13
C ALA A 75 -32.48 27.43 -2.07
N ALA A 76 -31.32 27.44 -2.73
CA ALA A 76 -30.34 26.37 -2.62
C ALA A 76 -29.85 26.17 -1.19
N VAL A 77 -29.51 27.26 -0.51
CA VAL A 77 -29.06 27.23 0.90
C VAL A 77 -30.14 26.65 1.81
N GLY A 78 -31.40 27.06 1.63
CA GLY A 78 -32.54 26.53 2.36
C GLY A 78 -32.72 25.03 2.14
N PHE A 79 -32.67 24.59 0.88
CA PHE A 79 -32.79 23.17 0.54
C PHE A 79 -31.66 22.32 1.13
N LEU A 80 -30.39 22.77 1.00
CA LEU A 80 -29.23 22.04 1.51
C LEU A 80 -29.31 21.84 3.03
N LYS A 81 -29.76 22.85 3.79
CA LYS A 81 -29.93 22.74 5.24
C LYS A 81 -31.12 21.88 5.65
N GLY A 82 -32.24 22.02 4.95
CA GLY A 82 -33.53 21.44 5.34
C GLY A 82 -33.78 20.01 4.87
N SER A 83 -33.08 19.54 3.82
CA SER A 83 -33.32 18.21 3.28
C SER A 83 -32.54 17.12 4.03
N ALA A 84 -33.19 15.97 4.27
CA ALA A 84 -32.52 14.78 4.79
C ALA A 84 -31.51 14.20 3.78
N SER A 85 -31.77 14.33 2.48
CA SER A 85 -30.93 13.79 1.40
C SER A 85 -29.60 14.52 1.23
N THR A 86 -29.45 15.72 1.80
CA THR A 86 -28.23 16.53 1.72
C THR A 86 -27.39 16.47 3.00
N GLN A 87 -27.86 15.79 4.05
CA GLN A 87 -27.19 15.75 5.35
C GLN A 87 -25.79 15.09 5.29
N SER A 88 -25.55 14.22 4.29
CA SER A 88 -24.23 13.63 4.06
C SER A 88 -23.17 14.69 3.79
N LEU A 89 -23.51 15.80 3.13
CA LEU A 89 -22.63 16.95 2.91
C LEU A 89 -22.08 17.51 4.23
N PHE A 90 -22.96 17.76 5.21
CA PHE A 90 -22.59 18.34 6.50
C PHE A 90 -21.82 17.36 7.38
N ARG A 91 -22.26 16.09 7.41
CA ARG A 91 -21.61 15.05 8.24
C ARG A 91 -20.23 14.67 7.75
N GLN A 92 -19.99 14.75 6.44
CA GLN A 92 -18.77 14.25 5.81
C GLN A 92 -17.88 15.37 5.27
N LEU A 93 -18.17 16.63 5.58
CA LEU A 93 -17.30 17.75 5.25
C LEU A 93 -15.99 17.63 6.02
N SER A 94 -14.89 17.46 5.31
CA SER A 94 -13.56 17.28 5.92
C SER A 94 -12.49 18.00 5.10
N PRO A 95 -11.45 18.54 5.74
CA PRO A 95 -10.35 19.19 5.04
C PRO A 95 -9.76 18.29 3.94
N GLY A 96 -9.44 18.90 2.80
CA GLY A 96 -8.85 18.23 1.66
C GLY A 96 -9.83 17.65 0.65
N LYS A 97 -11.14 17.61 0.94
CA LYS A 97 -12.16 17.31 -0.07
C LYS A 97 -12.32 18.45 -1.06
N ASN A 98 -12.79 18.13 -2.27
CA ASN A 98 -13.19 19.13 -3.25
C ASN A 98 -14.72 19.18 -3.31
N LEU A 99 -15.25 20.38 -3.52
CA LEU A 99 -16.65 20.65 -3.77
C LEU A 99 -16.75 21.43 -5.07
N THR A 100 -17.61 20.98 -5.98
CA THR A 100 -17.75 21.61 -7.30
C THR A 100 -19.17 22.16 -7.44
N ALA A 101 -19.30 23.42 -7.88
CA ALA A 101 -20.59 24.04 -8.15
C ALA A 101 -20.61 24.61 -9.57
N ARG A 102 -21.70 24.39 -10.26
CA ARG A 102 -22.06 25.15 -11.47
C ARG A 102 -23.11 26.17 -11.08
N THR A 103 -22.81 27.43 -11.35
CA THR A 103 -23.68 28.58 -11.06
C THR A 103 -24.07 29.27 -12.34
N GLY A 104 -25.21 29.95 -12.39
CA GLY A 104 -25.48 30.88 -13.48
C GLY A 104 -24.90 32.27 -13.22
N PRO A 105 -25.21 33.27 -14.07
CA PRO A 105 -24.56 34.58 -14.03
C PRO A 105 -24.79 35.38 -12.76
N GLN A 106 -25.86 35.10 -12.01
CA GLN A 106 -26.22 35.80 -10.78
C GLN A 106 -25.86 34.98 -9.53
N GLY A 107 -25.14 33.86 -9.68
CA GLY A 107 -24.77 32.97 -8.57
C GLY A 107 -25.83 31.92 -8.24
N GLU A 108 -26.90 31.81 -9.04
CA GLU A 108 -27.92 30.79 -8.89
C GLU A 108 -27.32 29.39 -9.07
N LEU A 109 -27.53 28.50 -8.09
CA LEU A 109 -26.96 27.15 -8.13
C LEU A 109 -27.69 26.33 -9.18
N GLN A 110 -26.97 25.82 -10.16
CA GLN A 110 -27.49 24.86 -11.16
C GLN A 110 -27.18 23.43 -10.73
N THR A 111 -25.93 23.15 -10.38
CA THR A 111 -25.51 21.85 -9.86
C THR A 111 -24.46 21.99 -8.77
N LEU A 112 -24.51 21.11 -7.76
CA LEU A 112 -23.47 20.95 -6.74
C LEU A 112 -23.07 19.48 -6.68
N VAL A 113 -21.77 19.21 -6.73
CA VAL A 113 -21.23 17.85 -6.64
C VAL A 113 -20.28 17.76 -5.45
N PHE A 114 -20.59 16.85 -4.53
CA PHE A 114 -19.80 16.58 -3.34
C PHE A 114 -19.43 15.10 -3.22
N PRO A 115 -18.14 14.73 -3.34
CA PRO A 115 -17.68 13.36 -3.14
C PRO A 115 -17.94 12.82 -1.72
N LEU A 116 -18.56 11.65 -1.65
CA LEU A 116 -18.92 10.97 -0.41
C LEU A 116 -17.82 9.99 0.04
N ASN A 117 -17.74 9.79 1.36
CA ASN A 117 -16.88 8.79 1.99
C ASN A 117 -17.53 7.39 1.88
N GLY A 118 -16.71 6.34 1.97
CA GLY A 118 -17.22 4.96 2.11
C GLY A 118 -16.85 4.01 0.97
N GLY A 119 -15.90 4.38 0.11
CA GLY A 119 -15.30 3.46 -0.86
C GLY A 119 -16.20 3.02 -2.02
N LYS A 120 -17.40 3.59 -2.15
CA LYS A 120 -18.34 3.33 -3.25
C LYS A 120 -18.18 4.27 -4.44
N ASP A 121 -17.19 5.17 -4.41
CA ASP A 121 -16.95 6.18 -5.46
C ASP A 121 -18.24 6.93 -5.84
N GLN A 122 -18.98 7.39 -4.82
CA GLN A 122 -20.24 8.12 -4.99
C GLN A 122 -20.05 9.60 -4.68
N ALA A 123 -20.88 10.43 -5.28
CA ALA A 123 -21.05 11.83 -4.90
C ALA A 123 -22.51 12.14 -4.62
N LEU A 124 -22.73 13.04 -3.68
CA LEU A 124 -23.99 13.76 -3.56
C LEU A 124 -24.04 14.77 -4.71
N VAL A 125 -25.03 14.60 -5.59
CA VAL A 125 -25.32 15.54 -6.67
C VAL A 125 -26.61 16.25 -6.33
N VAL A 126 -26.54 17.58 -6.24
CA VAL A 126 -27.71 18.45 -6.08
C VAL A 126 -27.93 19.17 -7.40
N GLU A 127 -29.13 19.07 -7.94
CA GLU A 127 -29.50 19.67 -9.22
C GLU A 127 -30.74 20.53 -9.06
N ARG A 128 -30.73 21.67 -9.76
CA ARG A 128 -31.89 22.53 -9.90
C ARG A 128 -32.87 21.95 -10.92
N GLN A 129 -34.15 21.88 -10.54
CA GLN A 129 -35.27 21.48 -11.38
C GLN A 129 -36.32 22.61 -11.35
N GLY A 130 -36.15 23.60 -12.25
CA GLY A 130 -36.91 24.85 -12.20
C GLY A 130 -36.62 25.61 -10.90
N ASP A 131 -37.66 25.83 -10.09
CA ASP A 131 -37.56 26.53 -8.80
C ASP A 131 -37.29 25.62 -7.60
N LYS A 132 -37.17 24.31 -7.84
CA LYS A 132 -36.92 23.31 -6.80
C LYS A 132 -35.55 22.68 -6.97
N PHE A 133 -35.10 21.98 -5.95
CA PHE A 133 -33.87 21.20 -5.97
C PHE A 133 -34.17 19.73 -5.70
N SER A 134 -33.40 18.87 -6.35
CA SER A 134 -33.33 17.45 -6.06
C SER A 134 -31.91 17.11 -5.64
N ALA A 135 -31.75 16.14 -4.74
CA ALA A 135 -30.46 15.61 -4.38
C ALA A 135 -30.48 14.09 -4.43
N SER A 136 -29.48 13.50 -5.05
CA SER A 136 -29.30 12.05 -5.14
C SER A 136 -27.83 11.69 -5.01
N GLU A 137 -27.57 10.48 -4.51
CA GLU A 137 -26.23 9.91 -4.52
C GLU A 137 -26.02 9.21 -5.86
N GLN A 138 -25.02 9.66 -6.62
CA GLN A 138 -24.71 9.13 -7.95
C GLN A 138 -23.27 8.60 -7.98
N PRO A 139 -22.98 7.55 -8.77
CA PRO A 139 -21.59 7.15 -9.02
C PRO A 139 -20.82 8.29 -9.67
N LEU A 140 -19.63 8.59 -9.16
CA LEU A 140 -18.69 9.48 -9.83
C LEU A 140 -18.17 8.78 -11.08
N SER A 141 -18.26 9.46 -12.23
CA SER A 141 -17.56 9.04 -13.45
C SER A 141 -16.07 9.30 -13.29
N LEU A 142 -15.39 8.36 -12.65
CA LEU A 142 -13.96 8.44 -12.38
C LEU A 142 -13.17 7.91 -13.56
N GLU A 143 -12.11 8.63 -13.91
CA GLU A 143 -11.15 8.22 -14.93
C GLU A 143 -9.85 7.81 -14.25
N THR A 144 -9.28 6.67 -14.66
CA THR A 144 -7.97 6.25 -14.17
C THR A 144 -6.91 6.63 -15.19
N GLN A 145 -5.94 7.44 -14.76
CA GLN A 145 -4.78 7.81 -15.56
C GLN A 145 -3.51 7.24 -14.94
N VAL A 146 -2.54 6.90 -15.79
CA VAL A 146 -1.23 6.42 -15.33
C VAL A 146 -0.29 7.61 -15.19
N VAL A 147 0.18 7.86 -13.98
CA VAL A 147 1.12 8.94 -13.66
C VAL A 147 2.50 8.37 -13.41
N MET A 148 3.52 9.09 -13.87
CA MET A 148 4.93 8.73 -13.74
C MET A 148 5.67 9.87 -13.03
N LYS A 149 6.37 9.55 -11.96
CA LYS A 149 7.14 10.52 -11.15
C LYS A 149 8.46 9.92 -10.71
N SER A 150 9.41 10.79 -10.39
CA SER A 150 10.73 10.42 -9.91
C SER A 150 11.28 11.50 -9.01
N ALA A 151 12.08 11.09 -8.01
CA ALA A 151 12.63 12.00 -7.02
C ALA A 151 13.98 11.52 -6.48
N GLU A 152 14.75 12.48 -5.96
CA GLU A 152 16.00 12.24 -5.23
C GLU A 152 15.77 12.48 -3.74
N ILE A 153 16.26 11.56 -2.92
CA ILE A 153 16.24 11.65 -1.47
C ILE A 153 17.22 12.74 -1.02
N ARG A 154 16.70 13.72 -0.29
CA ARG A 154 17.51 14.71 0.43
C ARG A 154 17.53 14.43 1.94
N TYR A 155 16.36 14.19 2.52
CA TYR A 155 16.17 14.02 3.96
C TYR A 155 15.33 12.80 4.32
N SER A 156 14.22 12.55 3.60
CA SER A 156 13.32 11.43 3.85
C SER A 156 12.53 11.06 2.59
N LEU A 157 11.92 9.88 2.58
CA LEU A 157 11.04 9.43 1.49
C LEU A 157 9.83 10.35 1.31
N PHE A 158 9.17 10.73 2.39
CA PHE A 158 8.00 11.61 2.36
C PHE A 158 8.38 13.02 1.89
N GLY A 159 9.46 13.60 2.42
CA GLY A 159 9.90 14.93 1.98
C GLY A 159 10.34 14.97 0.51
N ALA A 160 10.93 13.89 -0.02
CA ALA A 160 11.26 13.78 -1.44
C ALA A 160 10.01 13.56 -2.31
N SER A 161 9.04 12.78 -1.83
CA SER A 161 7.74 12.59 -2.49
C SER A 161 6.97 13.90 -2.59
N ASP A 162 6.88 14.66 -1.50
CA ASP A 162 6.22 15.97 -1.46
C ASP A 162 6.84 16.94 -2.46
N ALA A 163 8.17 17.04 -2.48
CA ALA A 163 8.89 17.90 -3.41
C ALA A 163 8.69 17.52 -4.89
N ALA A 164 8.31 16.28 -5.19
CA ALA A 164 8.01 15.79 -6.53
C ALA A 164 6.50 15.79 -6.86
N GLY A 165 5.65 16.25 -5.94
CA GLY A 165 4.18 16.21 -6.09
C GLY A 165 3.61 14.79 -6.08
N ILE A 166 4.28 13.85 -5.39
CA ILE A 166 3.85 12.47 -5.23
C ILE A 166 3.00 12.38 -3.95
N PRO A 167 1.74 11.92 -4.01
CA PRO A 167 0.89 11.85 -2.82
C PRO A 167 1.40 10.89 -1.73
N ASP A 168 1.15 11.22 -0.46
CA ASP A 168 1.54 10.43 0.72
C ASP A 168 1.11 8.96 0.66
N SER A 169 -0.05 8.68 0.06
CA SER A 169 -0.56 7.32 -0.13
C SER A 169 0.30 6.49 -1.07
N VAL A 170 0.96 7.13 -2.05
CA VAL A 170 1.93 6.50 -2.95
C VAL A 170 3.28 6.33 -2.24
N ALA A 171 3.73 7.33 -1.48
CA ALA A 171 4.94 7.23 -0.66
C ALA A 171 4.86 6.09 0.36
N THR A 172 3.70 5.92 0.99
CA THR A 172 3.42 4.81 1.92
C THR A 172 3.49 3.46 1.19
N GLN A 173 2.88 3.35 0.01
CA GLN A 173 2.98 2.12 -0.80
C GLN A 173 4.42 1.81 -1.21
N LEU A 174 5.25 2.80 -1.56
CA LEU A 174 6.68 2.59 -1.84
C LEU A 174 7.41 2.01 -0.63
N ALA A 175 7.15 2.55 0.57
CA ALA A 175 7.71 2.05 1.82
C ALA A 175 7.27 0.60 2.09
N ASP A 176 5.99 0.27 1.84
CA ASP A 176 5.47 -1.08 2.03
C ASP A 176 6.06 -2.09 1.04
N ILE A 177 6.30 -1.67 -0.21
CA ILE A 177 6.88 -2.52 -1.25
C ILE A 177 8.34 -2.83 -0.89
N PHE A 178 9.16 -1.82 -0.63
CA PHE A 178 10.61 -2.03 -0.47
C PHE A 178 11.09 -2.16 0.98
N GLY A 179 10.21 -1.98 1.97
CA GLY A 179 10.54 -1.99 3.40
C GLY A 179 11.09 -3.32 3.92
N GLY A 180 10.91 -4.41 3.16
CA GLY A 180 11.53 -5.70 3.44
C GLY A 180 13.03 -5.74 3.17
N ASP A 181 13.53 -4.89 2.28
CA ASP A 181 14.93 -4.86 1.83
C ASP A 181 15.65 -3.53 2.13
N ILE A 182 14.91 -2.44 2.37
CA ILE A 182 15.42 -1.12 2.75
C ILE A 182 14.73 -0.67 4.04
N ASP A 183 15.47 -0.33 5.09
CA ASP A 183 14.95 0.38 6.26
C ASP A 183 14.89 1.89 5.95
N PHE A 184 13.71 2.39 5.57
CA PHE A 184 13.51 3.79 5.19
C PHE A 184 13.80 4.82 6.31
N HIS A 185 13.99 4.38 7.56
CA HIS A 185 14.36 5.25 8.68
C HIS A 185 15.87 5.33 8.91
N ARG A 186 16.65 4.36 8.39
CA ARG A 186 18.08 4.20 8.71
C ARG A 186 18.99 4.13 7.50
N ASP A 187 18.49 3.54 6.41
CA ASP A 187 19.30 3.20 5.25
C ASP A 187 19.32 4.31 4.20
N LEU A 188 18.37 5.25 4.26
CA LEU A 188 18.26 6.35 3.30
C LEU A 188 19.42 7.34 3.40
N ARG A 189 19.95 7.72 2.23
CA ARG A 189 21.03 8.69 2.09
C ARG A 189 20.67 9.76 1.10
N LYS A 190 21.29 10.93 1.26
CA LYS A 190 21.24 11.98 0.25
C LYS A 190 21.80 11.42 -1.07
N GLY A 191 21.06 11.60 -2.17
CA GLY A 191 21.43 11.10 -3.50
C GLY A 191 20.85 9.73 -3.86
N ASP A 192 20.23 9.02 -2.91
CA ASP A 192 19.35 7.90 -3.27
C ASP A 192 18.21 8.41 -4.14
N ARG A 193 17.67 7.58 -5.03
CA ARG A 193 16.64 8.01 -5.98
C ARG A 193 15.56 6.95 -6.13
N PHE A 194 14.37 7.40 -6.51
CA PHE A 194 13.29 6.50 -6.85
C PHE A 194 12.48 7.00 -8.04
N ALA A 195 11.86 6.05 -8.73
CA ALA A 195 10.93 6.27 -9.81
C ALA A 195 9.69 5.43 -9.56
N VAL A 196 8.52 6.00 -9.79
CA VAL A 196 7.23 5.36 -9.51
C VAL A 196 6.23 5.63 -10.61
N ILE A 197 5.51 4.58 -10.99
CA ILE A 197 4.37 4.62 -11.89
C ILE A 197 3.16 4.18 -11.09
N TYR A 198 2.14 5.01 -11.02
CA TYR A 198 0.95 4.75 -10.22
C TYR A 198 -0.32 5.25 -10.91
N GLU A 199 -1.45 4.74 -10.46
CA GLU A 199 -2.77 5.17 -10.92
C GLU A 199 -3.16 6.48 -10.23
N SER A 200 -3.61 7.47 -10.99
CA SER A 200 -4.33 8.64 -10.50
C SER A 200 -5.79 8.50 -10.88
N ILE A 201 -6.66 8.53 -9.89
CA ILE A 201 -8.10 8.49 -10.08
C ILE A 201 -8.58 9.92 -10.12
N ASN A 202 -9.08 10.31 -11.27
CA ASN A 202 -9.44 11.67 -11.60
C ASN A 202 -10.95 11.81 -11.75
N TYR A 203 -11.46 12.99 -11.42
CA TYR A 203 -12.81 13.41 -11.69
C TYR A 203 -12.74 14.76 -12.42
N LEU A 204 -13.36 14.85 -13.60
CA LEU A 204 -13.32 16.05 -14.45
C LEU A 204 -11.89 16.57 -14.69
N GLY A 205 -10.96 15.65 -14.98
CA GLY A 205 -9.55 15.97 -15.24
C GLY A 205 -8.72 16.30 -14.00
N ARG A 206 -9.28 16.31 -12.79
CA ARG A 206 -8.54 16.59 -11.54
C ARG A 206 -8.33 15.35 -10.68
N PRO A 207 -7.15 15.17 -10.07
CA PRO A 207 -6.87 14.03 -9.21
C PRO A 207 -7.68 14.12 -7.91
N VAL A 208 -8.48 13.09 -7.64
CA VAL A 208 -9.27 12.96 -6.40
C VAL A 208 -8.55 12.06 -5.41
N ARG A 209 -7.96 10.95 -5.90
CA ARG A 209 -7.20 10.01 -5.08
C ARG A 209 -6.17 9.28 -5.92
N SER A 210 -5.13 8.76 -5.27
CA SER A 210 -4.20 7.83 -5.89
C SER A 210 -4.72 6.40 -5.78
N GLY A 211 -4.44 5.61 -6.80
CA GLY A 211 -4.66 4.18 -6.85
C GLY A 211 -3.38 3.41 -6.54
N ARG A 212 -3.19 2.31 -7.24
CA ARG A 212 -2.09 1.39 -6.99
C ARG A 212 -0.80 1.84 -7.69
N ILE A 213 0.35 1.51 -7.11
CA ILE A 213 1.62 1.51 -7.83
C ILE A 213 1.62 0.36 -8.85
N LEU A 214 1.84 0.69 -10.13
CA LEU A 214 1.94 -0.29 -11.20
C LEU A 214 3.38 -0.81 -11.33
N ALA A 215 4.36 0.07 -11.17
CA ALA A 215 5.76 -0.31 -11.08
C ALA A 215 6.56 0.74 -10.32
N ALA A 216 7.63 0.32 -9.65
CA ALA A 216 8.56 1.21 -8.97
C ALA A 216 10.00 0.73 -9.06
N GLU A 217 10.92 1.69 -9.03
CA GLU A 217 12.35 1.49 -8.84
C GLU A 217 12.82 2.32 -7.64
N PHE A 218 13.70 1.74 -6.82
CA PHE A 218 14.46 2.44 -5.80
C PHE A 218 15.95 2.12 -5.94
N VAL A 219 16.80 3.15 -5.93
CA VAL A 219 18.26 3.00 -5.88
C VAL A 219 18.73 3.51 -4.53
N ASN A 220 19.12 2.59 -3.66
CA ASN A 220 19.63 2.89 -2.32
C ASN A 220 21.08 2.42 -2.21
N ASN A 221 21.98 3.35 -1.88
CA ASN A 221 23.42 3.08 -1.76
C ASN A 221 24.00 2.34 -2.99
N GLY A 222 23.60 2.78 -4.20
CA GLY A 222 24.04 2.19 -5.47
C GLY A 222 23.39 0.86 -5.85
N LYS A 223 22.59 0.25 -4.97
CA LYS A 223 21.86 -0.98 -5.25
C LYS A 223 20.45 -0.67 -5.74
N THR A 224 20.08 -1.28 -6.87
CA THR A 224 18.77 -1.10 -7.50
C THR A 224 17.78 -2.16 -7.04
N TYR A 225 16.59 -1.72 -6.66
CA TYR A 225 15.42 -2.52 -6.31
C TYR A 225 14.30 -2.18 -7.27
N ARG A 226 13.71 -3.18 -7.95
CA ARG A 226 12.60 -2.98 -8.88
C ARG A 226 11.45 -3.91 -8.54
N ALA A 227 10.24 -3.40 -8.67
CA ALA A 227 9.02 -4.14 -8.43
C ALA A 227 7.94 -3.71 -9.43
N ALA A 228 7.18 -4.67 -9.95
CA ALA A 228 5.99 -4.42 -10.76
C ALA A 228 4.80 -5.16 -10.17
N TRP A 229 3.64 -4.52 -10.20
CA TRP A 229 2.39 -5.12 -9.79
C TRP A 229 1.93 -6.15 -10.82
N PHE A 230 1.49 -7.31 -10.34
CA PHE A 230 0.84 -8.33 -11.15
C PHE A 230 -0.28 -8.97 -10.35
N ALA A 231 -1.41 -9.20 -11.01
CA ALA A 231 -2.51 -9.98 -10.48
C ALA A 231 -2.83 -11.08 -11.50
N ASP A 232 -2.75 -12.34 -11.09
CA ASP A 232 -3.12 -13.45 -11.96
C ASP A 232 -4.65 -13.43 -12.17
N PRO A 233 -5.14 -13.27 -13.42
CA PRO A 233 -6.57 -13.30 -13.70
C PRO A 233 -7.25 -14.64 -13.32
N ALA A 234 -6.48 -15.73 -13.28
CA ALA A 234 -6.98 -17.07 -12.95
C ALA A 234 -6.84 -17.42 -11.45
N GLY A 235 -6.12 -16.60 -10.68
CA GLY A 235 -5.92 -16.82 -9.25
C GLY A 235 -6.86 -15.96 -8.40
N GLY A 236 -7.31 -16.47 -7.26
CA GLY A 236 -8.04 -15.66 -6.28
C GLY A 236 -7.18 -14.52 -5.69
N GLU A 237 -7.71 -13.76 -4.72
CA GLU A 237 -7.04 -12.57 -4.11
C GLU A 237 -5.56 -12.77 -3.70
N ASN A 238 -5.15 -14.01 -3.41
CA ASN A 238 -3.79 -14.40 -3.06
C ASN A 238 -2.80 -14.53 -4.25
N SER A 239 -3.23 -14.23 -5.47
CA SER A 239 -2.43 -14.33 -6.69
C SER A 239 -1.96 -12.96 -7.22
N SER A 240 -2.12 -11.92 -6.39
CA SER A 240 -1.76 -10.57 -6.72
C SER A 240 -0.67 -10.02 -5.79
N GLY A 241 0.29 -9.31 -6.35
CA GLY A 241 1.46 -8.88 -5.60
C GLY A 241 2.45 -8.08 -6.43
N TYR A 242 3.53 -7.69 -5.76
CA TYR A 242 4.66 -7.01 -6.37
C TYR A 242 5.80 -7.99 -6.59
N TYR A 243 6.28 -8.05 -7.83
CA TYR A 243 7.30 -9.00 -8.25
C TYR A 243 8.46 -8.28 -8.94
N THR A 244 9.65 -8.83 -8.74
CA THR A 244 10.86 -8.51 -9.51
C THR A 244 10.70 -8.95 -10.97
N ALA A 245 11.59 -8.49 -11.85
CA ALA A 245 11.61 -8.87 -13.27
C ALA A 245 11.77 -10.39 -13.50
N ASP A 246 12.42 -11.10 -12.58
CA ASP A 246 12.57 -12.56 -12.59
C ASP A 246 11.41 -13.31 -11.89
N GLY A 247 10.36 -12.58 -11.47
CA GLY A 247 9.14 -13.15 -10.89
C GLY A 247 9.24 -13.50 -9.40
N LYS A 248 10.30 -13.08 -8.69
CA LYS A 248 10.37 -13.20 -7.23
C LYS A 248 9.44 -12.19 -6.58
N ASN A 249 8.65 -12.65 -5.62
CA ASN A 249 7.77 -11.78 -4.85
C ASN A 249 8.60 -10.92 -3.87
N ILE A 250 8.34 -9.62 -3.90
CA ILE A 250 9.04 -8.63 -3.08
C ILE A 250 8.53 -8.65 -1.63
N ARG A 251 7.25 -8.99 -1.40
CA ARG A 251 6.72 -9.09 -0.03
C ARG A 251 7.37 -10.26 0.70
N LYS A 252 7.84 -10.02 1.92
CA LYS A 252 8.22 -11.10 2.84
C LYS A 252 6.96 -11.89 3.16
N ALA A 253 7.05 -13.22 3.21
CA ALA A 253 5.92 -14.07 3.55
C ALA A 253 5.39 -13.80 4.97
N PHE A 254 6.22 -13.15 5.80
CA PHE A 254 5.92 -12.82 7.19
C PHE A 254 6.30 -11.37 7.55
N LEU A 255 5.41 -10.69 8.27
CA LEU A 255 5.68 -9.45 9.01
C LEU A 255 6.61 -9.78 10.18
N ARG A 256 7.49 -8.83 10.52
CA ARG A 256 8.40 -8.99 11.68
C ARG A 256 7.70 -8.91 13.02
N SER A 257 6.57 -8.20 13.08
CA SER A 257 5.79 -8.03 14.31
C SER A 257 4.30 -8.30 14.08
N PRO A 258 3.63 -9.01 14.99
CA PRO A 258 2.18 -9.20 14.99
C PRO A 258 1.39 -8.00 15.54
N LEU A 259 2.04 -6.93 16.01
CA LEU A 259 1.41 -5.74 16.58
C LEU A 259 1.86 -4.47 15.85
N GLU A 260 0.94 -3.52 15.64
CA GLU A 260 1.25 -2.22 15.01
C GLU A 260 2.22 -1.38 15.86
N PHE A 261 2.09 -1.44 17.19
CA PHE A 261 2.96 -0.74 18.14
C PHE A 261 3.21 -1.66 19.34
N SER A 262 4.47 -2.00 19.62
CA SER A 262 4.79 -2.79 20.80
C SER A 262 6.26 -2.66 21.21
N ARG A 263 6.52 -2.92 22.50
CA ARG A 263 7.86 -3.14 23.03
C ARG A 263 8.04 -4.64 23.26
N ILE A 264 9.15 -5.20 22.79
CA ILE A 264 9.55 -6.56 23.18
C ILE A 264 9.83 -6.54 24.68
N THR A 265 9.02 -7.25 25.46
CA THR A 265 9.18 -7.36 26.91
C THR A 265 10.01 -8.57 27.29
N SER A 266 10.01 -9.62 26.48
CA SER A 266 10.93 -10.76 26.62
C SER A 266 11.26 -11.38 25.27
N GLY A 267 12.55 -11.62 25.01
CA GLY A 267 13.02 -12.28 23.80
C GLY A 267 12.96 -13.81 23.87
N PHE A 268 13.30 -14.44 22.74
CA PHE A 268 13.46 -15.89 22.60
C PHE A 268 14.76 -16.33 23.29
N THR A 269 14.70 -17.33 24.17
CA THR A 269 15.88 -17.81 24.90
C THR A 269 15.79 -19.29 25.24
N SER A 270 16.92 -19.98 25.20
CA SER A 270 17.06 -21.38 25.64
C SER A 270 16.94 -21.54 27.16
N ALA A 271 17.12 -20.47 27.95
CA ALA A 271 16.92 -20.48 29.40
C ALA A 271 16.62 -19.07 29.95
N ARG A 272 15.49 -18.92 30.66
CA ARG A 272 15.19 -17.78 31.53
C ARG A 272 14.45 -18.20 32.79
N PHE A 273 14.59 -17.40 33.84
CA PHE A 273 13.78 -17.55 35.04
C PHE A 273 12.30 -17.19 34.75
N HIS A 274 11.38 -18.12 35.01
CA HIS A 274 9.95 -17.94 34.80
C HIS A 274 9.32 -17.35 36.07
N PRO A 275 8.81 -16.10 36.05
CA PRO A 275 8.40 -15.40 37.27
C PRO A 275 7.23 -16.07 38.00
N VAL A 276 6.29 -16.68 37.26
CA VAL A 276 5.12 -17.36 37.86
C VAL A 276 5.44 -18.76 38.40
N LEU A 277 6.26 -19.53 37.69
CA LEU A 277 6.59 -20.92 38.06
C LEU A 277 7.85 -21.02 38.92
N GLN A 278 8.58 -19.91 39.08
CA GLN A 278 9.85 -19.77 39.81
C GLN A 278 10.92 -20.82 39.42
N LYS A 279 11.01 -21.15 38.13
CA LYS A 279 11.97 -22.11 37.58
C LYS A 279 12.64 -21.59 36.32
N TRP A 280 13.87 -22.03 36.05
CA TRP A 280 14.57 -21.76 34.80
C TRP A 280 14.02 -22.63 33.67
N ARG A 281 13.53 -22.01 32.60
CA ARG A 281 12.95 -22.70 31.44
C ARG A 281 13.23 -21.93 30.15
N ALA A 282 13.26 -22.64 29.03
CA ALA A 282 13.31 -22.02 27.71
C ALA A 282 12.06 -21.18 27.45
N HIS A 283 12.24 -20.04 26.82
CA HIS A 283 11.18 -19.22 26.27
C HIS A 283 11.22 -19.32 24.75
N LYS A 284 10.30 -20.13 24.19
CA LYS A 284 10.31 -20.50 22.78
C LYS A 284 9.47 -19.55 21.90
N GLY A 285 9.29 -18.32 22.37
CA GLY A 285 8.57 -17.25 21.68
C GLY A 285 9.12 -15.87 22.00
N ILE A 286 8.45 -14.85 21.49
CA ILE A 286 8.67 -13.44 21.80
C ILE A 286 7.44 -12.93 22.56
N ASP A 287 7.67 -12.28 23.69
CA ASP A 287 6.60 -11.60 24.42
C ASP A 287 6.61 -10.12 24.03
N TYR A 288 5.47 -9.65 23.53
CA TYR A 288 5.23 -8.25 23.23
C TYR A 288 4.31 -7.65 24.28
N GLY A 289 4.83 -6.71 25.07
CA GLY A 289 4.03 -5.97 26.03
C GLY A 289 3.12 -4.98 25.32
N ALA A 290 1.82 -5.08 25.58
CA ALA A 290 0.81 -4.16 25.04
C ALA A 290 -0.45 -4.15 25.93
N PRO A 291 -1.22 -3.05 25.96
CA PRO A 291 -2.48 -2.99 26.69
C PRO A 291 -3.48 -4.07 26.25
N VAL A 292 -4.33 -4.53 27.17
CA VAL A 292 -5.46 -5.42 26.84
C VAL A 292 -6.32 -4.78 25.75
N GLY A 293 -6.72 -5.56 24.76
CA GLY A 293 -7.53 -5.08 23.63
C GLY A 293 -6.71 -4.63 22.42
N THR A 294 -5.38 -4.53 22.52
CA THR A 294 -4.53 -4.20 21.36
C THR A 294 -4.73 -5.23 20.24
N ARG A 295 -4.93 -4.78 19.00
CA ARG A 295 -5.20 -5.65 17.85
C ARG A 295 -3.98 -6.53 17.53
N VAL A 296 -4.20 -7.84 17.47
CA VAL A 296 -3.21 -8.84 17.07
C VAL A 296 -3.43 -9.19 15.61
N LYS A 297 -2.39 -9.01 14.79
CA LYS A 297 -2.41 -9.26 13.35
C LYS A 297 -1.73 -10.58 12.99
N ALA A 298 -2.24 -11.25 11.96
CA ALA A 298 -1.57 -12.38 11.34
C ALA A 298 -0.26 -11.92 10.69
N THR A 299 0.86 -12.55 11.08
CA THR A 299 2.16 -12.20 10.52
C THR A 299 2.32 -12.67 9.08
N GLY A 300 1.57 -13.65 8.59
CA GLY A 300 1.64 -14.12 7.21
C GLY A 300 0.33 -14.73 6.73
N ASN A 301 0.17 -14.86 5.41
CA ASN A 301 -0.97 -15.55 4.81
C ASN A 301 -1.04 -16.98 5.31
N GLY A 302 -2.23 -17.48 5.63
CA GLY A 302 -2.38 -18.84 6.13
C GLY A 302 -3.82 -19.27 6.36
N THR A 303 -3.96 -20.40 7.03
CA THR A 303 -5.25 -20.97 7.42
C THR A 303 -5.26 -21.17 8.94
N VAL A 304 -6.39 -20.88 9.58
CA VAL A 304 -6.56 -21.14 11.02
C VAL A 304 -6.49 -22.64 11.28
N GLU A 305 -5.38 -23.09 11.85
CA GLU A 305 -5.17 -24.47 12.29
C GLU A 305 -5.87 -24.70 13.63
N TYR A 306 -5.86 -23.72 14.53
CA TYR A 306 -6.55 -23.80 15.81
C TYR A 306 -6.99 -22.41 16.30
N VAL A 307 -8.14 -22.36 16.95
CA VAL A 307 -8.63 -21.20 17.70
C VAL A 307 -9.39 -21.73 18.91
N GLY A 308 -9.00 -21.31 20.11
CA GLY A 308 -9.57 -21.86 21.36
C GLY A 308 -8.70 -21.61 22.58
N VAL A 309 -8.89 -22.39 23.63
CA VAL A 309 -8.13 -22.30 24.88
C VAL A 309 -7.19 -23.49 25.00
N GLN A 310 -5.89 -23.25 25.21
CA GLN A 310 -4.89 -24.31 25.30
C GLN A 310 -3.92 -24.09 26.48
N GLY A 311 -4.25 -24.69 27.62
CA GLY A 311 -3.38 -24.78 28.79
C GLY A 311 -2.71 -23.44 29.16
N GLY A 312 -1.38 -23.46 29.26
CA GLY A 312 -0.58 -22.29 29.64
C GLY A 312 -0.68 -21.11 28.67
N TYR A 313 -1.02 -21.32 27.38
CA TYR A 313 -1.20 -20.23 26.43
C TYR A 313 -2.51 -19.46 26.63
N GLY A 314 -3.46 -19.99 27.42
CA GLY A 314 -4.78 -19.37 27.53
C GLY A 314 -5.51 -19.40 26.19
N LYS A 315 -6.19 -18.30 25.84
CA LYS A 315 -6.81 -18.16 24.51
C LYS A 315 -5.72 -18.01 23.46
N VAL A 316 -5.75 -18.86 22.45
CA VAL A 316 -4.71 -18.99 21.44
C VAL A 316 -5.28 -19.14 20.04
N VAL A 317 -4.59 -18.55 19.07
CA VAL A 317 -4.76 -18.79 17.64
C VAL A 317 -3.48 -19.41 17.10
N ILE A 318 -3.61 -20.47 16.30
CA ILE A 318 -2.50 -21.08 15.56
C ILE A 318 -2.83 -21.00 14.08
N LEU A 319 -1.92 -20.40 13.31
CA LEU A 319 -2.04 -20.29 11.87
C LEU A 319 -1.03 -21.23 11.20
N ARG A 320 -1.52 -22.08 10.30
CA ARG A 320 -0.70 -22.85 9.37
C ARG A 320 -0.47 -22.02 8.12
N HIS A 321 0.79 -21.81 7.77
CA HIS A 321 1.17 -21.09 6.56
C HIS A 321 1.61 -22.09 5.49
N GLN A 322 2.00 -21.59 4.32
CA GLN A 322 2.50 -22.45 3.26
C GLN A 322 3.75 -23.23 3.69
N SER A 323 3.97 -24.39 3.07
CA SER A 323 5.10 -25.27 3.36
C SER A 323 5.12 -25.71 4.83
N ARG A 324 6.22 -25.44 5.55
CA ARG A 324 6.53 -25.97 6.88
C ARG A 324 6.33 -24.97 8.02
N TYR A 325 5.71 -23.81 7.76
CA TYR A 325 5.66 -22.71 8.73
C TYR A 325 4.34 -22.67 9.53
N THR A 326 4.46 -22.40 10.82
CA THR A 326 3.30 -22.20 11.73
C THR A 326 3.58 -21.02 12.66
N THR A 327 2.57 -20.21 12.94
CA THR A 327 2.66 -19.16 13.97
C THR A 327 1.61 -19.35 15.06
N LEU A 328 1.97 -19.02 16.30
CA LEU A 328 1.10 -19.10 17.48
C LEU A 328 0.97 -17.72 18.12
N TYR A 329 -0.26 -17.39 18.52
CA TYR A 329 -0.62 -16.11 19.16
C TYR A 329 -1.36 -16.43 20.46
N GLY A 330 -0.66 -16.37 21.59
CA GLY A 330 -1.15 -16.74 22.92
C GLY A 330 -1.56 -15.57 23.82
N HIS A 331 -2.15 -15.91 24.95
CA HIS A 331 -2.62 -15.01 26.02
C HIS A 331 -3.70 -14.01 25.59
N LEU A 332 -4.45 -14.30 24.52
CA LEU A 332 -5.43 -13.38 23.96
C LEU A 332 -6.57 -13.07 24.95
N SER A 333 -7.15 -11.88 24.90
CA SER A 333 -8.38 -11.54 25.63
C SER A 333 -9.63 -12.01 24.89
N GLY A 334 -9.59 -11.99 23.56
CA GLY A 334 -10.65 -12.44 22.67
C GLY A 334 -10.14 -12.67 21.24
N PHE A 335 -10.98 -13.32 20.44
CA PHE A 335 -10.71 -13.60 19.02
C PHE A 335 -11.40 -12.56 18.14
N ALA A 336 -10.91 -12.41 16.91
CA ALA A 336 -11.64 -11.62 15.91
C ALA A 336 -13.03 -12.24 15.63
N PRO A 337 -14.06 -11.42 15.36
CA PRO A 337 -15.40 -11.93 15.07
C PRO A 337 -15.42 -12.92 13.91
N GLY A 338 -16.11 -14.05 14.09
CA GLY A 338 -16.28 -15.07 13.04
C GLY A 338 -15.08 -15.99 12.80
N LEU A 339 -13.97 -15.80 13.53
CA LEU A 339 -12.76 -16.61 13.40
C LEU A 339 -13.02 -18.05 13.85
N ARG A 340 -12.78 -19.01 12.94
CA ARG A 340 -12.94 -20.45 13.15
C ARG A 340 -11.86 -21.24 12.41
N ARG A 341 -11.60 -22.47 12.86
CA ARG A 341 -10.69 -23.41 12.18
C ARG A 341 -11.06 -23.50 10.70
N GLY A 342 -10.04 -23.50 9.84
CA GLY A 342 -10.19 -23.57 8.38
C GLY A 342 -10.40 -22.22 7.68
N ASN A 343 -10.59 -21.10 8.41
CA ASN A 343 -10.63 -19.79 7.76
C ASN A 343 -9.29 -19.46 7.10
N ARG A 344 -9.34 -18.93 5.88
CA ARG A 344 -8.21 -18.28 5.22
C ARG A 344 -8.01 -16.90 5.83
N ILE A 345 -6.76 -16.59 6.15
CA ILE A 345 -6.33 -15.35 6.78
C ILE A 345 -5.23 -14.75 5.92
N ASN A 346 -5.34 -13.48 5.60
CA ASN A 346 -4.31 -12.73 4.92
C ASN A 346 -3.34 -12.12 5.93
N GLN A 347 -2.10 -11.91 5.49
CA GLN A 347 -1.09 -11.18 6.25
C GLN A 347 -1.63 -9.80 6.63
N GLY A 348 -1.53 -9.43 7.90
CA GLY A 348 -2.02 -8.17 8.44
C GLY A 348 -3.47 -8.19 8.96
N ASP A 349 -4.25 -9.23 8.67
CA ASP A 349 -5.62 -9.37 9.19
C ASP A 349 -5.62 -9.47 10.71
N VAL A 350 -6.62 -8.84 11.34
CA VAL A 350 -6.82 -8.94 12.79
C VAL A 350 -7.39 -10.31 13.14
N ILE A 351 -6.69 -11.04 13.99
CA ILE A 351 -7.06 -12.41 14.43
C ILE A 351 -7.46 -12.48 15.90
N GLY A 352 -7.21 -11.43 16.67
CA GLY A 352 -7.60 -11.36 18.07
C GLY A 352 -7.07 -10.12 18.75
N PHE A 353 -7.11 -10.15 20.07
CA PHE A 353 -6.77 -9.00 20.90
C PHE A 353 -5.87 -9.41 22.06
N VAL A 354 -4.87 -8.58 22.38
CA VAL A 354 -3.95 -8.80 23.50
C VAL A 354 -4.73 -8.96 24.80
N GLY A 355 -4.26 -9.85 25.67
CA GLY A 355 -4.84 -10.12 26.98
C GLY A 355 -3.80 -10.62 27.97
N ALA A 356 -4.27 -11.33 28.98
CA ALA A 356 -3.45 -11.98 30.00
C ALA A 356 -4.05 -13.35 30.40
N THR A 357 -4.65 -14.07 29.44
CA THR A 357 -5.27 -15.38 29.73
C THR A 357 -4.22 -16.48 29.84
N GLY A 358 -4.50 -17.55 30.60
CA GLY A 358 -3.53 -18.63 30.82
C GLY A 358 -2.44 -18.24 31.82
N LEU A 359 -1.22 -18.74 31.60
CA LEU A 359 -0.06 -18.45 32.46
C LEU A 359 0.64 -17.16 32.02
N ALA A 360 0.05 -16.02 32.36
CA ALA A 360 0.60 -14.70 32.06
C ALA A 360 0.77 -13.87 33.34
N SER A 361 1.90 -13.17 33.50
CA SER A 361 2.13 -12.28 34.65
C SER A 361 1.50 -10.89 34.48
N GLY A 362 1.00 -10.57 33.29
CA GLY A 362 0.38 -9.30 32.94
C GLY A 362 0.02 -9.24 31.46
N PRO A 363 -0.61 -8.15 30.98
CA PRO A 363 -1.02 -8.03 29.59
C PRO A 363 0.15 -8.06 28.59
N HIS A 364 0.17 -9.08 27.73
CA HIS A 364 1.13 -9.22 26.65
C HIS A 364 0.63 -10.22 25.59
N LEU A 365 1.24 -10.17 24.41
CA LEU A 365 1.10 -11.21 23.40
C LEU A 365 2.31 -12.15 23.47
N HIS A 366 2.05 -13.45 23.63
CA HIS A 366 3.07 -14.47 23.39
C HIS A 366 3.02 -14.92 21.93
N TYR A 367 4.10 -14.67 21.19
CA TYR A 367 4.19 -14.99 19.77
C TYR A 367 5.26 -16.05 19.52
N GLU A 368 4.91 -17.11 18.81
CA GLU A 368 5.87 -18.12 18.36
C GLU A 368 5.90 -18.23 16.85
N PHE A 369 7.10 -18.47 16.32
CA PHE A 369 7.33 -18.82 14.93
C PHE A 369 7.96 -20.20 14.87
N ARG A 370 7.37 -21.12 14.10
CA ARG A 370 7.83 -22.50 14.00
C ARG A 370 8.11 -22.89 12.55
N VAL A 371 9.17 -23.67 12.36
CA VAL A 371 9.60 -24.24 11.08
C VAL A 371 9.69 -25.76 11.26
N SER A 372 8.83 -26.51 10.56
CA SER A 372 8.64 -27.95 10.78
C SER A 372 8.44 -28.29 12.26
N ASP A 373 7.55 -27.54 12.92
CA ASP A 373 7.23 -27.63 14.36
C ASP A 373 8.38 -27.33 15.34
N VAL A 374 9.57 -26.96 14.84
CA VAL A 374 10.69 -26.46 15.65
C VAL A 374 10.56 -24.95 15.84
N HIS A 375 10.63 -24.49 17.10
CA HIS A 375 10.51 -23.07 17.43
C HIS A 375 11.78 -22.33 17.03
N GLN A 376 11.61 -21.18 16.40
CA GLN A 376 12.70 -20.37 15.89
C GLN A 376 12.57 -18.93 16.41
N ASN A 377 13.70 -18.23 16.52
CA ASN A 377 13.69 -16.82 16.88
C ASN A 377 13.32 -15.97 15.64
N PRO A 378 12.11 -15.39 15.56
CA PRO A 378 11.68 -14.63 14.39
C PRO A 378 12.46 -13.32 14.21
N LEU A 379 13.15 -12.84 15.25
CA LEU A 379 13.94 -11.60 15.20
C LEU A 379 15.36 -11.82 14.65
N ALA A 380 15.87 -13.05 14.69
CA ALA A 380 17.24 -13.37 14.28
C ALA A 380 17.29 -14.11 12.93
N MET A 381 16.16 -14.59 12.43
CA MET A 381 16.12 -15.37 11.19
C MET A 381 15.74 -14.53 9.97
N ALA A 382 16.33 -14.86 8.82
CA ALA A 382 15.83 -14.37 7.54
C ALA A 382 14.45 -14.98 7.28
N LEU A 383 13.41 -14.15 7.30
CA LEU A 383 12.05 -14.58 6.99
C LEU A 383 11.95 -14.95 5.49
N PRO A 384 11.25 -16.04 5.14
CA PRO A 384 11.11 -16.45 3.75
C PRO A 384 10.34 -15.38 2.95
N SER A 385 10.71 -15.19 1.68
CA SER A 385 9.91 -14.41 0.74
C SER A 385 8.59 -15.13 0.43
N ALA A 386 7.55 -14.38 0.08
CA ALA A 386 6.34 -14.98 -0.48
C ALA A 386 6.68 -15.77 -1.76
N PRO A 387 5.87 -16.77 -2.16
CA PRO A 387 6.17 -17.59 -3.32
C PRO A 387 6.43 -16.76 -4.58
N PRO A 388 7.44 -17.11 -5.38
CA PRO A 388 7.61 -16.52 -6.70
C PRO A 388 6.46 -16.92 -7.62
N LEU A 389 6.37 -16.25 -8.76
CA LEU A 389 5.48 -16.66 -9.84
C LEU A 389 5.87 -18.06 -10.35
N LEU A 390 4.86 -18.86 -10.65
CA LEU A 390 5.04 -20.15 -11.32
C LEU A 390 5.60 -19.93 -12.73
N PRO A 391 6.35 -20.89 -13.29
CA PRO A 391 6.91 -20.75 -14.64
C PRO A 391 5.88 -20.38 -15.71
N GLN A 392 4.65 -20.91 -15.59
CA GLN A 392 3.55 -20.63 -16.52
C GLN A 392 3.04 -19.19 -16.41
N GLN A 393 3.17 -18.56 -15.23
CA GLN A 393 2.75 -17.18 -14.99
C GLN A 393 3.79 -16.16 -15.47
N LEU A 394 5.07 -16.55 -15.61
CA LEU A 394 6.15 -15.63 -16.01
C LEU A 394 5.93 -15.00 -17.38
N GLY A 395 5.33 -15.73 -18.34
CA GLY A 395 5.00 -15.19 -19.65
C GLY A 395 3.95 -14.08 -19.58
N LEU A 396 2.85 -14.34 -18.86
CA LEU A 396 1.78 -13.37 -18.62
C LEU A 396 2.27 -12.15 -17.83
N PHE A 397 3.13 -12.39 -16.84
CA PHE A 397 3.75 -11.34 -16.05
C PHE A 397 4.59 -10.40 -16.90
N ARG A 398 5.48 -10.94 -17.75
CA ARG A 398 6.29 -10.11 -18.65
C ARG A 398 5.41 -9.29 -19.58
N ALA A 399 4.42 -9.92 -20.22
CA ALA A 399 3.51 -9.23 -21.12
C ALA A 399 2.74 -8.08 -20.44
N HIS A 400 2.34 -8.23 -19.18
CA HIS A 400 1.65 -7.17 -18.42
C HIS A 400 2.57 -6.06 -17.92
N THR A 401 3.82 -6.38 -17.58
CA THR A 401 4.69 -5.45 -16.85
C THR A 401 5.76 -4.79 -17.72
N GLU A 402 6.05 -5.33 -18.90
CA GLU A 402 7.09 -4.83 -19.81
C GLU A 402 6.92 -3.34 -20.13
N ALA A 403 5.70 -2.90 -20.48
CA ALA A 403 5.44 -1.49 -20.78
C ALA A 403 5.68 -0.58 -19.57
N HIS A 404 5.34 -1.02 -18.36
CA HIS A 404 5.57 -0.26 -17.14
C HIS A 404 7.06 -0.22 -16.76
N LEU A 405 7.76 -1.35 -16.89
CA LEU A 405 9.20 -1.43 -16.63
C LEU A 405 10.00 -0.58 -17.64
N ALA A 406 9.63 -0.60 -18.92
CA ALA A 406 10.23 0.26 -19.95
C ALA A 406 9.98 1.75 -19.65
N ARG A 407 8.78 2.12 -19.18
CA ARG A 407 8.48 3.49 -18.75
C ARG A 407 9.33 3.92 -17.54
N LEU A 408 9.60 3.03 -16.59
CA LEU A 408 10.54 3.31 -15.50
C LEU A 408 11.95 3.63 -16.04
N ASP A 409 12.39 2.91 -17.08
CA ASP A 409 13.69 3.14 -17.70
C ASP A 409 13.80 4.50 -18.42
N LEU A 410 12.69 5.12 -18.80
CA LEU A 410 12.65 6.47 -19.37
C LEU A 410 12.81 7.56 -18.31
N ILE A 411 12.22 7.36 -17.13
CA ILE A 411 12.16 8.38 -16.06
C ILE A 411 13.29 8.22 -15.04
N ARG A 412 14.05 7.12 -15.06
CA ARG A 412 15.21 6.92 -14.18
C ARG A 412 16.27 7.99 -14.46
N GLY A 413 16.61 8.78 -13.44
CA GLY A 413 17.65 9.80 -13.51
C GLY A 413 17.19 11.21 -13.92
N PHE A 414 15.89 11.45 -14.03
CA PHE A 414 15.32 12.79 -14.24
C PHE A 414 14.41 13.16 -13.07
N SER A 415 14.26 14.45 -12.76
CA SER A 415 13.14 14.94 -11.96
C SER A 415 12.10 15.46 -12.94
N LEU A 416 10.94 14.81 -13.03
CA LEU A 416 9.84 15.30 -13.85
C LEU A 416 9.19 16.50 -13.17
N ALA A 417 9.67 17.70 -13.48
CA ALA A 417 8.97 18.93 -13.16
C ALA A 417 7.68 18.99 -14.01
N GLN A 418 6.52 19.15 -13.36
CA GLN A 418 5.35 19.67 -14.04
C GLN A 418 5.54 21.19 -14.13
N ALA A 419 5.28 21.76 -15.31
CA ALA A 419 5.04 23.19 -15.41
C ALA A 419 3.68 23.45 -14.74
N ASP A 420 3.68 24.30 -13.70
CA ASP A 420 2.48 24.80 -13.03
C ASP A 420 1.66 25.72 -13.95
#